data_AF-A0A812TR05-F1
#
_entry.id   AF-A0A812TR05-F1
#
_cell.length_a   1.000
_cell.length_b   1.000
_cell.length_c   1.000
_cell.angle_alpha   90.00
_cell.angle_beta   90.00
_cell.angle_gamma   90.00
#
_symmetry.space_group_name_H-M   'P 1'
#
loop_
_entity.id
_entity.type
_entity.pdbx_description
1 polymer ?
#
loop_
_entity_poly.entity_id
_entity_poly.type
_entity_poly.pdbx_seq_one_letter_code
_entity_poly.pdbx_strand_id
1 'polypeptide(L)'
;MAAEVPQWLAERFPGREWQSLRCCKLVAKEGVGAGLEMEATEYGYAVDTILPEPGQEPALQPGDTIVAIEGQRLLGLSEEDIDQVFGAHFRHGALLLLLSSKELQDAAGTQDMDPAESDKRKSVEEHEATVRIPVGRATAWQLDEATAANVSNDLAIVSEQFGLAARAHFGDHGMESVLLTGLPSAIAQARPEVVRILAFYRDGQLHCASEAPMEAAKAAPSTPMETTSLDLPDHVRDLRQFQYHDHTADIIVHAWGTSLAEALAQVCAGMFNYMTPLDKVGLVKTVEVEATGHDLPDLLYHLLDEFLYVFATEMHVSRCIEILSFDEQKLRIRARGYGEKMDLRKHEQGTEIKAITMHMMKILTPDFIFTEDGKGPRDAEGQMSDFAFEAYVLLDI
;
A
#
# COMPACT_ATOMS: atom_id res chain seq x y z
N MET A 1 -12.21 27.43 -31.43
CA MET A 1 -11.68 27.47 -32.81
C MET A 1 -11.12 26.10 -33.10
N ALA A 2 -11.35 25.52 -34.28
CA ALA A 2 -10.72 24.26 -34.65
C ALA A 2 -9.21 24.51 -34.74
N ALA A 3 -8.44 23.86 -33.87
CA ALA A 3 -6.98 23.97 -33.90
C ALA A 3 -6.45 23.12 -35.05
N GLU A 4 -5.49 23.63 -35.81
CA GLU A 4 -4.77 22.81 -36.80
C GLU A 4 -3.93 21.76 -36.05
N VAL A 5 -3.99 20.51 -36.51
CA VAL A 5 -3.22 19.39 -35.94
C VAL A 5 -1.73 19.67 -36.15
N PRO A 6 -0.92 19.83 -35.08
CA PRO A 6 0.51 20.07 -35.23
C PRO A 6 1.21 18.88 -35.91
N GLN A 7 2.25 19.17 -36.70
CA GLN A 7 2.99 18.13 -37.43
C GLN A 7 3.53 17.03 -36.51
N TRP A 8 4.04 17.38 -35.32
CA TRP A 8 4.54 16.43 -34.34
C TRP A 8 3.42 15.52 -33.76
N LEU A 9 2.18 15.99 -33.70
CA LEU A 9 1.04 15.22 -33.22
C LEU A 9 0.59 14.22 -34.31
N ALA A 10 0.63 14.64 -35.57
CA ALA A 10 0.38 13.78 -36.73
C ALA A 10 1.51 12.77 -36.98
N GLU A 11 2.77 13.13 -36.68
CA GLU A 11 3.91 12.21 -36.71
C GLU A 11 3.80 11.16 -35.62
N ARG A 12 3.39 11.57 -34.40
CA ARG A 12 3.18 10.63 -33.30
C ARG A 12 1.99 9.71 -33.58
N PHE A 13 0.87 10.24 -34.07
CA PHE A 13 -0.38 9.51 -34.36
C PHE A 13 -0.80 9.66 -35.83
N PRO A 14 -0.20 8.90 -36.78
CA PRO A 14 -0.44 9.07 -38.20
C PRO A 14 -1.84 8.59 -38.58
N GLY A 15 -2.55 9.42 -39.36
CA GLY A 15 -3.88 9.09 -39.90
C GLY A 15 -5.03 9.20 -38.90
N ARG A 16 -4.80 9.71 -37.68
CA ARG A 16 -5.85 9.90 -36.67
C ARG A 16 -6.45 11.30 -36.76
N GLU A 17 -7.77 11.36 -36.87
CA GLU A 17 -8.52 12.60 -36.74
C GLU A 17 -8.86 12.86 -35.28
N TRP A 18 -8.48 14.02 -34.76
CA TRP A 18 -8.74 14.41 -33.38
C TRP A 18 -10.02 15.23 -33.29
N GLN A 19 -11.06 14.67 -32.68
CA GLN A 19 -12.36 15.33 -32.58
C GLN A 19 -12.40 16.33 -31.42
N SER A 20 -11.64 16.10 -30.35
CA SER A 20 -11.59 16.98 -29.19
C SER A 20 -10.49 18.04 -29.23
N LEU A 21 -9.67 18.07 -30.30
CA LEU A 21 -8.54 18.99 -30.43
C LEU A 21 -9.04 20.44 -30.49
N ARG A 22 -8.60 21.22 -29.50
CA ARG A 22 -9.03 22.61 -29.36
C ARG A 22 -7.93 23.46 -28.77
N CYS A 23 -8.03 24.75 -29.02
CA CYS A 23 -7.13 25.74 -28.43
C CYS A 23 -7.92 26.76 -27.63
N CYS A 24 -7.35 27.15 -26.49
CA CYS A 24 -7.90 28.18 -25.61
C CYS A 24 -6.77 29.08 -25.12
N LYS A 25 -7.14 30.23 -24.55
CA LYS A 25 -6.18 31.09 -23.86
C LYS A 25 -6.20 30.80 -22.38
N LEU A 26 -5.02 30.65 -21.80
CA LEU A 26 -4.83 30.53 -20.36
C LEU A 26 -5.20 31.86 -19.70
N VAL A 27 -6.12 31.81 -18.74
CA VAL A 27 -6.46 32.95 -17.90
C VAL A 27 -5.63 32.86 -16.63
N ALA A 28 -4.62 33.71 -16.51
CA ALA A 28 -3.87 33.87 -15.26
C ALA A 28 -4.11 35.26 -14.67
N LYS A 29 -4.20 35.37 -13.35
CA LYS A 29 -4.32 36.64 -12.63
C LYS A 29 -3.15 36.83 -11.67
N GLU A 30 -2.58 38.02 -11.66
CA GLU A 30 -1.46 38.37 -10.79
C GLU A 30 -1.87 38.21 -9.32
N GLY A 31 -1.11 37.40 -8.56
CA GLY A 31 -1.39 37.07 -7.15
C GLY A 31 -2.30 35.86 -6.90
N VAL A 32 -3.02 35.35 -7.90
CA VAL A 32 -3.90 34.15 -7.77
C VAL A 32 -3.42 32.99 -8.65
N GLY A 33 -2.65 33.27 -9.71
CA GLY A 33 -2.21 32.25 -10.67
C GLY A 33 -3.30 31.93 -11.69
N ALA A 34 -3.25 30.72 -12.25
CA ALA A 34 -4.25 30.25 -13.23
C ALA A 34 -5.45 29.56 -12.58
N GLY A 35 -5.37 29.17 -11.30
CA GLY A 35 -6.43 28.41 -10.64
C GLY A 35 -6.73 27.08 -11.35
N LEU A 36 -5.69 26.40 -11.82
CA LEU A 36 -5.75 25.07 -12.42
C LEU A 36 -5.05 24.09 -11.49
N GLU A 37 -5.74 23.02 -11.12
CA GLU A 37 -5.13 21.82 -10.54
C GLU A 37 -4.81 20.88 -11.71
N MET A 38 -3.54 20.50 -11.82
CA MET A 38 -3.04 19.73 -12.95
C MET A 38 -2.06 18.66 -12.49
N GLU A 39 -2.06 17.53 -13.19
CA GLU A 39 -1.14 16.41 -12.99
C GLU A 39 -0.28 16.22 -14.24
N ALA A 40 1.04 16.03 -14.06
CA ALA A 40 1.94 15.75 -15.16
C ALA A 40 1.76 14.31 -15.65
N THR A 41 1.55 14.12 -16.96
CA THR A 41 1.38 12.81 -17.59
C THR A 41 2.32 12.67 -18.78
N GLU A 42 2.49 11.44 -19.29
CA GLU A 42 3.30 11.17 -20.49
C GLU A 42 2.83 11.94 -21.75
N TYR A 43 1.60 12.46 -21.75
CA TYR A 43 1.02 13.22 -22.85
C TYR A 43 1.01 14.75 -22.62
N GLY A 44 1.42 15.23 -21.44
CA GLY A 44 1.37 16.63 -21.02
C GLY A 44 0.66 16.82 -19.68
N TYR A 45 0.12 18.00 -19.39
CA TYR A 45 -0.62 18.23 -18.13
C TYR A 45 -2.08 17.85 -18.24
N ALA A 46 -2.53 16.86 -17.48
CA ALA A 46 -3.96 16.61 -17.27
C ALA A 46 -4.53 17.66 -16.32
N VAL A 47 -5.71 18.19 -16.63
CA VAL A 47 -6.42 19.18 -15.81
C VAL A 47 -7.49 18.48 -15.01
N ASP A 48 -7.32 18.45 -13.69
CA ASP A 48 -8.24 17.77 -12.78
C ASP A 48 -9.37 18.69 -12.34
N THR A 49 -9.01 19.90 -11.90
CA THR A 49 -9.96 20.88 -11.37
C THR A 49 -9.66 22.28 -11.88
N ILE A 50 -10.72 23.04 -12.17
CA ILE A 50 -10.62 24.46 -12.50
C ILE A 50 -11.28 25.26 -11.37
N LEU A 51 -10.50 26.10 -10.68
CA LEU A 51 -11.00 26.95 -9.60
C LEU A 51 -11.88 28.08 -10.15
N PRO A 52 -12.88 28.53 -9.37
CA PRO A 52 -13.85 29.55 -9.81
C PRO A 52 -13.26 30.95 -9.99
N GLU A 53 -12.13 31.27 -9.35
CA GLU A 53 -11.36 32.49 -9.58
C GLU A 53 -9.89 32.13 -9.89
N PRO A 54 -9.26 32.66 -10.96
CA PRO A 54 -9.78 33.65 -11.93
C PRO A 54 -10.81 33.09 -12.94
N GLY A 55 -11.08 31.78 -12.90
CA GLY A 55 -11.82 31.07 -13.92
C GLY A 55 -11.00 30.88 -15.19
N GLN A 56 -11.49 30.05 -16.12
CA GLN A 56 -10.84 29.77 -17.40
C GLN A 56 -11.81 29.93 -18.56
N GLU A 57 -11.29 29.95 -19.79
CA GLU A 57 -12.14 29.94 -20.98
C GLU A 57 -13.01 28.66 -21.00
N PRO A 58 -14.29 28.73 -21.45
CA PRO A 58 -15.20 27.57 -21.48
C PRO A 58 -14.72 26.38 -22.31
N ALA A 59 -13.69 26.60 -23.14
CA ALA A 59 -13.05 25.59 -23.95
C ALA A 59 -12.15 24.66 -23.11
N LEU A 60 -11.65 25.10 -21.96
CA LEU A 60 -10.88 24.28 -21.02
C LEU A 60 -11.83 23.66 -20.00
N GLN A 61 -11.82 22.33 -19.90
CA GLN A 61 -12.69 21.58 -18.99
C GLN A 61 -11.85 20.60 -18.16
N PRO A 62 -12.33 20.24 -16.95
CA PRO A 62 -11.81 19.10 -16.20
C PRO A 62 -11.80 17.83 -17.06
N GLY A 63 -10.70 17.08 -17.04
CA GLY A 63 -10.47 15.88 -17.87
C GLY A 63 -9.87 16.17 -19.26
N ASP A 64 -9.36 17.39 -19.47
CA ASP A 64 -8.54 17.73 -20.62
C ASP A 64 -7.06 17.60 -20.32
N THR A 65 -6.28 17.23 -21.33
CA THR A 65 -4.82 17.24 -21.29
C THR A 65 -4.28 18.36 -22.15
N ILE A 66 -3.44 19.22 -21.56
CA ILE A 66 -2.66 20.26 -22.22
C ILE A 66 -1.45 19.61 -22.87
N VAL A 67 -1.48 19.47 -24.18
CA VAL A 67 -0.43 18.82 -24.97
C VAL A 67 0.63 19.79 -25.51
N ALA A 68 0.32 21.09 -25.52
CA ALA A 68 1.25 22.14 -25.91
C ALA A 68 0.87 23.52 -25.33
N ILE A 69 1.87 24.38 -25.13
CA ILE A 69 1.72 25.77 -24.69
C ILE A 69 2.53 26.71 -25.61
N GLU A 70 1.91 27.75 -26.15
CA GLU A 70 2.51 28.70 -27.11
C GLU A 70 3.20 28.01 -28.30
N GLY A 71 2.68 26.85 -28.71
CA GLY A 71 3.24 26.01 -29.78
C GLY A 71 4.42 25.12 -29.36
N GLN A 72 4.88 25.19 -28.10
CA GLN A 72 5.85 24.25 -27.54
C GLN A 72 5.17 22.95 -27.12
N ARG A 73 5.72 21.82 -27.57
CA ARG A 73 5.19 20.49 -27.30
C ARG A 73 5.50 20.07 -25.86
N LEU A 74 4.47 19.63 -25.14
CA LEU A 74 4.59 18.98 -23.83
C LEU A 74 4.45 17.46 -23.92
N LEU A 75 3.81 16.96 -24.97
CA LEU A 75 3.63 15.53 -25.22
C LEU A 75 4.97 14.78 -25.36
N GLY A 76 5.14 13.74 -24.55
CA GLY A 76 6.32 12.86 -24.54
C GLY A 76 7.57 13.44 -23.85
N LEU A 77 7.42 14.53 -23.09
CA LEU A 77 8.48 15.06 -22.22
C LEU A 77 8.42 14.41 -20.83
N SER A 78 9.53 14.43 -20.09
CA SER A 78 9.54 14.04 -18.67
C SER A 78 8.84 15.11 -17.82
N GLU A 79 8.44 14.76 -16.60
CA GLU A 79 7.81 15.68 -15.66
C GLU A 79 8.64 16.96 -15.44
N GLU A 80 9.95 16.82 -15.21
CA GLU A 80 10.86 17.96 -15.03
C GLU A 80 10.90 18.90 -16.26
N ASP A 81 10.90 18.33 -17.47
CA ASP A 81 10.92 19.09 -18.72
C ASP A 81 9.57 19.77 -18.98
N ILE A 82 8.45 19.12 -18.61
CA ILE A 82 7.10 19.66 -18.71
C ILE A 82 6.98 20.90 -17.81
N ASP A 83 7.41 20.81 -16.54
CA ASP A 83 7.44 21.93 -15.60
C ASP A 83 8.26 23.11 -16.13
N GLN A 84 9.43 22.81 -16.70
CA GLN A 84 10.32 23.84 -17.24
C GLN A 84 9.71 24.55 -18.45
N VAL A 85 9.19 23.81 -19.43
CA VAL A 85 8.60 24.38 -20.65
C VAL A 85 7.32 25.14 -20.33
N PHE A 86 6.45 24.57 -19.51
CA PHE A 86 5.21 25.22 -19.13
C PHE A 86 5.46 26.48 -18.30
N GLY A 87 6.35 26.41 -17.31
CA GLY A 87 6.74 27.56 -16.49
C GLY A 87 7.35 28.70 -17.31
N ALA A 88 8.18 28.39 -18.31
CA ALA A 88 8.81 29.40 -19.18
C ALA A 88 7.79 30.16 -20.05
N HIS A 89 6.67 29.51 -20.40
CA HIS A 89 5.62 30.06 -21.26
C HIS A 89 4.34 30.45 -20.50
N PHE A 90 4.34 30.30 -19.18
CA PHE A 90 3.20 30.60 -18.31
C PHE A 90 2.94 32.11 -18.24
N ARG A 91 1.84 32.55 -18.87
CA ARG A 91 1.39 33.94 -18.80
C ARG A 91 -0.10 34.05 -19.08
N HIS A 92 -0.71 35.14 -18.61
CA HIS A 92 -2.07 35.48 -19.00
C HIS A 92 -2.16 35.63 -20.53
N GLY A 93 -3.11 34.92 -21.14
CA GLY A 93 -3.32 34.89 -22.58
C GLY A 93 -2.47 33.87 -23.33
N ALA A 94 -1.70 33.01 -22.65
CA ALA A 94 -0.92 31.96 -23.30
C ALA A 94 -1.83 30.98 -24.06
N LEU A 95 -1.48 30.63 -25.29
CA LEU A 95 -2.24 29.69 -26.12
C LEU A 95 -1.97 28.26 -25.68
N LEU A 96 -3.00 27.58 -25.19
CA LEU A 96 -2.96 26.15 -24.86
C LEU A 96 -3.55 25.34 -26.00
N LEU A 97 -2.94 24.19 -26.27
CA LEU A 97 -3.50 23.14 -27.11
C LEU A 97 -3.99 22.00 -26.21
N LEU A 98 -5.28 21.68 -26.34
CA LEU A 98 -5.99 20.75 -25.48
C LEU A 98 -6.51 19.56 -26.28
N LEU A 99 -6.48 18.40 -25.64
CA LEU A 99 -7.11 17.16 -26.09
C LEU A 99 -7.81 16.49 -24.91
N SER A 100 -8.90 15.77 -25.16
CA SER A 100 -9.51 14.96 -24.11
C SER A 100 -8.57 13.84 -23.69
N SER A 101 -8.37 13.65 -22.39
CA SER A 101 -7.51 12.58 -21.86
C SER A 101 -7.98 11.19 -22.32
N LYS A 102 -9.29 10.98 -22.48
CA LYS A 102 -9.85 9.73 -23.00
C LYS A 102 -9.47 9.47 -24.46
N GLU A 103 -9.54 10.50 -25.31
CA GLU A 103 -9.22 10.35 -26.73
C GLU A 103 -7.71 10.08 -26.93
N LEU A 104 -6.85 10.69 -26.11
CA LEU A 104 -5.41 10.43 -26.07
C LEU A 104 -5.09 9.00 -25.61
N GLN A 105 -5.72 8.52 -24.54
CA GLN A 105 -5.57 7.15 -24.06
C GLN A 105 -6.03 6.12 -25.10
N ASP A 106 -7.17 6.38 -25.77
CA ASP A 106 -7.63 5.55 -26.87
C ASP A 106 -6.63 5.56 -28.04
N ALA A 107 -5.93 6.69 -28.28
CA ALA A 107 -4.92 6.82 -29.33
C ALA A 107 -3.70 5.97 -29.06
N ALA A 108 -3.19 6.06 -27.82
CA ALA A 108 -2.06 5.28 -27.37
C ALA A 108 -2.36 3.78 -27.44
N GLY A 109 -3.57 3.38 -27.03
CA GLY A 109 -4.01 1.99 -27.11
C GLY A 109 -4.16 1.43 -28.53
N THR A 110 -4.24 2.29 -29.57
CA THR A 110 -4.37 1.84 -30.97
C THR A 110 -3.03 1.75 -31.71
N GLN A 111 -1.96 2.37 -31.19
CA GLN A 111 -0.66 2.48 -31.89
C GLN A 111 0.38 1.42 -31.54
N ASP A 112 0.18 0.63 -30.50
CA ASP A 112 1.02 -0.54 -30.21
C ASP A 112 0.59 -1.74 -31.07
N MET A 113 0.63 -1.57 -32.39
CA MET A 113 0.35 -2.60 -33.39
C MET A 113 1.54 -2.75 -34.35
N ASP A 114 2.72 -3.00 -33.78
CA ASP A 114 3.82 -3.69 -34.46
C ASP A 114 3.69 -5.21 -34.21
N PRO A 115 3.70 -6.08 -35.24
CA PRO A 115 3.39 -7.51 -35.10
C PRO A 115 4.44 -8.32 -34.31
N ALA A 116 5.51 -7.69 -33.86
CA ALA A 116 6.57 -8.30 -33.06
C ALA A 116 6.51 -7.92 -31.56
N GLU A 117 5.65 -6.98 -31.17
CA GLU A 117 5.49 -6.54 -29.75
C GLU A 117 4.05 -6.67 -29.22
N SER A 118 3.11 -7.15 -30.04
CA SER A 118 1.75 -7.53 -29.62
C SER A 118 1.67 -8.80 -28.76
N ASP A 119 2.79 -9.39 -28.35
CA ASP A 119 2.85 -10.63 -27.57
C ASP A 119 3.24 -10.42 -26.09
N LYS A 120 3.09 -9.21 -25.55
CA LYS A 120 3.35 -8.93 -24.12
C LYS A 120 2.21 -8.30 -23.31
N ARG A 121 1.06 -8.00 -23.91
CA ARG A 121 -0.12 -7.58 -23.15
C ARG A 121 -1.37 -8.28 -23.71
N LYS A 122 -1.85 -9.27 -22.94
CA LYS A 122 -2.95 -10.22 -23.18
C LYS A 122 -2.65 -11.47 -24.03
N SER A 123 -1.47 -12.04 -23.83
CA SER A 123 -1.35 -13.42 -23.37
C SER A 123 -0.23 -13.40 -22.35
N VAL A 124 -0.58 -13.37 -21.06
CA VAL A 124 0.39 -13.90 -20.11
C VAL A 124 0.43 -15.37 -20.48
N GLU A 125 1.42 -15.78 -21.29
CA GLU A 125 1.91 -17.13 -21.18
C GLU A 125 2.32 -17.24 -19.71
N GLU A 126 1.39 -17.75 -18.92
CA GLU A 126 1.57 -18.00 -17.52
C GLU A 126 2.62 -19.10 -17.44
N HIS A 127 3.88 -18.66 -17.33
CA HIS A 127 4.97 -19.57 -17.08
C HIS A 127 4.72 -20.19 -15.71
N GLU A 128 4.94 -21.50 -15.58
CA GLU A 128 4.78 -22.19 -14.31
C GLU A 128 5.63 -21.48 -13.24
N ALA A 129 4.95 -20.78 -12.34
CA ALA A 129 5.55 -20.13 -11.20
C ALA A 129 5.48 -21.11 -10.03
N THR A 130 6.51 -21.13 -9.18
CA THR A 130 6.46 -21.86 -7.91
C THR A 130 6.41 -20.86 -6.77
N VAL A 131 5.29 -20.83 -6.06
CA VAL A 131 5.10 -19.99 -4.88
C VAL A 131 5.18 -20.85 -3.63
N ARG A 132 6.06 -20.45 -2.71
CA ARG A 132 6.21 -21.11 -1.41
C ARG A 132 5.31 -20.41 -0.39
N ILE A 133 4.34 -21.15 0.15
CA ILE A 133 3.52 -20.73 1.28
C ILE A 133 4.16 -21.32 2.55
N PRO A 134 4.83 -20.51 3.39
CA PRO A 134 5.41 -21.03 4.63
C PRO A 134 4.29 -21.49 5.57
N VAL A 135 4.41 -22.69 6.14
CA VAL A 135 3.59 -23.08 7.29
C VAL A 135 4.26 -22.46 8.52
N GLY A 136 3.83 -21.25 8.84
CA GLY A 136 4.43 -20.45 9.90
C GLY A 136 4.51 -21.17 11.26
N ARG A 137 5.50 -20.76 12.04
CA ARG A 137 5.53 -20.79 13.54
C ARG A 137 6.79 -20.15 14.15
N ALA A 138 7.83 -19.84 13.36
CA ALA A 138 9.23 -20.21 13.65
C ALA A 138 9.45 -21.72 13.37
N THR A 139 9.47 -22.03 12.07
CA THR A 139 9.89 -23.24 11.31
C THR A 139 9.52 -24.66 11.77
N ALA A 140 8.86 -25.36 10.84
CA ALA A 140 8.53 -26.79 10.76
C ALA A 140 7.42 -27.34 11.68
N TRP A 141 6.32 -27.81 11.07
CA TRP A 141 5.28 -28.57 11.75
C TRP A 141 5.69 -30.04 11.88
N GLN A 142 5.72 -30.55 13.11
CA GLN A 142 5.80 -32.00 13.34
C GLN A 142 4.40 -32.60 13.18
N LEU A 143 4.17 -33.22 12.04
CA LEU A 143 2.93 -33.95 11.73
C LEU A 143 3.17 -35.44 12.00
N ASP A 144 2.16 -36.12 12.54
CA ASP A 144 2.15 -37.58 12.54
C ASP A 144 1.92 -38.10 11.10
N GLU A 145 2.25 -39.37 10.86
CA GLU A 145 2.19 -39.96 9.51
C GLU A 145 0.77 -39.94 8.93
N ALA A 146 -0.25 -40.06 9.79
CA ALA A 146 -1.65 -40.00 9.41
C ALA A 146 -2.11 -38.59 9.00
N THR A 147 -1.75 -37.55 9.76
CA THR A 147 -2.11 -36.16 9.44
C THR A 147 -1.30 -35.65 8.26
N ALA A 148 -0.03 -36.04 8.12
CA ALA A 148 0.76 -35.73 6.92
C ALA A 148 0.12 -36.32 5.64
N ALA A 149 -0.41 -37.54 5.72
CA ALA A 149 -1.15 -38.15 4.61
C ALA A 149 -2.47 -37.41 4.32
N ASN A 150 -3.20 -36.97 5.35
CA ASN A 150 -4.44 -36.20 5.17
C ASN A 150 -4.18 -34.83 4.53
N VAL A 151 -3.15 -34.10 5.00
CA VAL A 151 -2.71 -32.84 4.38
C VAL A 151 -2.35 -33.05 2.90
N SER A 152 -1.61 -34.13 2.59
CA SER A 152 -1.26 -34.44 1.21
C SER A 152 -2.48 -34.76 0.34
N ASN A 153 -3.50 -35.43 0.88
CA ASN A 153 -4.74 -35.72 0.16
C ASN A 153 -5.54 -34.44 -0.10
N ASP A 154 -5.64 -33.53 0.88
CA ASP A 154 -6.35 -32.26 0.71
C ASP A 154 -5.65 -31.33 -0.29
N LEU A 155 -4.31 -31.30 -0.27
CA LEU A 155 -3.54 -30.58 -1.29
C LEU A 155 -3.69 -31.19 -2.69
N ALA A 156 -3.89 -32.51 -2.80
CA ALA A 156 -4.19 -33.16 -4.08
C ALA A 156 -5.56 -32.75 -4.62
N ILE A 157 -6.56 -32.56 -3.76
CA ILE A 157 -7.89 -32.05 -4.15
C ILE A 157 -7.77 -30.62 -4.69
N VAL A 158 -7.01 -29.75 -4.02
CA VAL A 158 -6.73 -28.39 -4.51
C VAL A 158 -5.99 -28.42 -5.86
N SER A 159 -5.05 -29.34 -6.01
CA SER A 159 -4.29 -29.52 -7.25
C SER A 159 -5.21 -29.84 -8.44
N GLU A 160 -6.16 -30.76 -8.24
CA GLU A 160 -7.15 -31.14 -9.26
C GLU A 160 -8.15 -30.02 -9.54
N GLN A 161 -8.64 -29.34 -8.49
CA GLN A 161 -9.65 -28.28 -8.61
C GLN A 161 -9.14 -27.05 -9.37
N PHE A 162 -7.88 -26.66 -9.15
CA PHE A 162 -7.32 -25.43 -9.71
C PHE A 162 -6.31 -25.68 -10.85
N GLY A 163 -6.07 -26.94 -11.22
CA GLY A 163 -5.16 -27.29 -12.33
C GLY A 163 -3.70 -26.90 -12.05
N LEU A 164 -3.24 -27.03 -10.82
CA LEU A 164 -1.87 -26.73 -10.38
C LEU A 164 -1.29 -27.88 -9.54
N ALA A 165 0.00 -27.86 -9.26
CA ALA A 165 0.62 -28.82 -8.35
C ALA A 165 0.82 -28.19 -6.96
N ALA A 166 0.02 -28.62 -5.97
CA ALA A 166 0.18 -28.26 -4.57
C ALA A 166 0.87 -29.41 -3.81
N ARG A 167 2.04 -29.16 -3.23
CA ARG A 167 2.81 -30.18 -2.49
C ARG A 167 3.31 -29.65 -1.16
N ALA A 168 3.19 -30.47 -0.12
CA ALA A 168 3.85 -30.20 1.15
C ALA A 168 5.36 -30.44 1.01
N HIS A 169 6.16 -29.47 1.46
CA HIS A 169 7.61 -29.53 1.54
C HIS A 169 8.02 -29.81 2.98
N PHE A 170 8.71 -30.92 3.18
CA PHE A 170 9.25 -31.36 4.46
C PHE A 170 10.76 -31.12 4.47
N GLY A 171 11.23 -30.32 5.43
CA GLY A 171 12.67 -30.16 5.70
C GLY A 171 13.12 -31.05 6.86
N ASP A 172 14.32 -30.80 7.39
CA ASP A 172 14.99 -31.62 8.41
C ASP A 172 14.22 -31.71 9.74
N HIS A 173 13.27 -30.79 9.97
CA HIS A 173 12.54 -30.66 11.23
C HIS A 173 11.02 -30.85 11.11
N GLY A 174 10.52 -31.22 9.92
CA GLY A 174 9.08 -31.43 9.65
C GLY A 174 8.58 -30.66 8.44
N MET A 175 7.26 -30.45 8.33
CA MET A 175 6.65 -29.73 7.22
C MET A 175 6.93 -28.22 7.35
N GLU A 176 7.65 -27.63 6.39
CA GLU A 176 8.10 -26.23 6.46
C GLU A 176 7.30 -25.28 5.57
N SER A 177 6.77 -25.78 4.46
CA SER A 177 5.99 -24.98 3.53
C SER A 177 5.11 -25.84 2.63
N VAL A 178 4.13 -25.22 1.99
CA VAL A 178 3.44 -25.77 0.83
C VAL A 178 3.96 -25.06 -0.42
N LEU A 179 4.35 -25.84 -1.43
CA LEU A 179 4.76 -25.34 -2.74
C LEU A 179 3.55 -25.43 -3.68
N LEU A 180 3.19 -24.31 -4.31
CA LEU A 180 2.21 -24.25 -5.38
C LEU A 180 2.95 -23.99 -6.68
N THR A 181 2.92 -24.94 -7.61
CA THR A 181 3.55 -24.84 -8.93
C THR A 181 2.48 -24.87 -10.01
N GLY A 182 2.43 -23.84 -10.85
CA GLY A 182 1.44 -23.75 -11.93
C GLY A 182 1.29 -22.33 -12.44
N LEU A 183 0.18 -22.07 -13.13
CA LEU A 183 -0.11 -20.75 -13.67
C LEU A 183 -0.34 -19.72 -12.54
N PRO A 184 0.25 -18.50 -12.58
CA PRO A 184 0.07 -17.49 -11.53
C PRO A 184 -1.38 -17.15 -11.18
N SER A 185 -2.30 -17.12 -12.14
CA SER A 185 -3.73 -16.91 -11.92
C SER A 185 -4.37 -18.05 -11.12
N ALA A 186 -3.98 -19.30 -11.41
CA ALA A 186 -4.42 -20.49 -10.67
C ALA A 186 -3.85 -20.49 -9.25
N ILE A 187 -2.58 -20.11 -9.08
CA ILE A 187 -1.93 -19.99 -7.77
C ILE A 187 -2.61 -18.92 -6.93
N ALA A 188 -2.93 -17.75 -7.50
CA ALA A 188 -3.62 -16.67 -6.79
C ALA A 188 -5.02 -17.11 -6.31
N GLN A 189 -5.74 -17.88 -7.12
CA GLN A 189 -7.07 -18.41 -6.77
C GLN A 189 -7.02 -19.54 -5.74
N ALA A 190 -6.00 -20.40 -5.80
CA ALA A 190 -5.84 -21.52 -4.87
C ALA A 190 -5.23 -21.10 -3.52
N ARG A 191 -4.49 -19.99 -3.46
CA ARG A 191 -3.80 -19.54 -2.24
C ARG A 191 -4.74 -19.40 -1.02
N PRO A 192 -5.92 -18.80 -1.11
CA PRO A 192 -6.85 -18.73 0.03
C PRO A 192 -7.35 -20.10 0.51
N GLU A 193 -7.57 -21.04 -0.42
CA GLU A 193 -8.00 -22.42 -0.11
C GLU A 193 -6.91 -23.20 0.62
N VAL A 194 -5.67 -23.10 0.14
CA VAL A 194 -4.50 -23.72 0.80
C VAL A 194 -4.29 -23.13 2.19
N VAL A 195 -4.41 -21.81 2.35
CA VAL A 195 -4.33 -21.16 3.68
C VAL A 195 -5.44 -21.64 4.61
N ARG A 196 -6.66 -21.88 4.10
CA ARG A 196 -7.77 -22.42 4.89
C ARG A 196 -7.52 -23.87 5.33
N ILE A 197 -7.01 -24.72 4.45
CA ILE A 197 -6.62 -26.10 4.78
C ILE A 197 -5.54 -26.09 5.85
N LEU A 198 -4.51 -25.28 5.68
CA LEU A 198 -3.46 -25.12 6.68
C LEU A 198 -4.03 -24.62 8.02
N ALA A 199 -4.93 -23.64 8.01
CA ALA A 199 -5.60 -23.16 9.23
C ALA A 199 -6.43 -24.27 9.91
N PHE A 200 -7.11 -25.12 9.15
CA PHE A 200 -7.86 -26.26 9.69
C PHE A 200 -6.95 -27.26 10.42
N TYR A 201 -5.82 -27.64 9.81
CA TYR A 201 -4.86 -28.54 10.46
C TYR A 201 -4.13 -27.88 11.63
N ARG A 202 -3.90 -26.56 11.56
CA ARG A 202 -3.35 -25.77 12.67
C ARG A 202 -4.28 -25.80 13.88
N ASP A 203 -5.57 -25.55 13.66
CA ASP A 203 -6.57 -25.45 14.73
C ASP A 203 -6.99 -26.85 15.23
N GLY A 204 -6.91 -27.88 14.39
CA GLY A 204 -7.11 -29.29 14.76
C GLY A 204 -6.04 -29.86 15.71
N GLN A 205 -4.82 -29.32 15.72
CA GLN A 205 -3.77 -29.72 16.67
C GLN A 205 -4.02 -29.24 18.11
N LEU A 206 -4.93 -28.28 18.33
CA LEU A 206 -5.33 -27.83 19.68
C LEU A 206 -6.33 -28.77 20.37
N HIS A 207 -6.86 -29.79 19.68
CA HIS A 207 -7.86 -30.72 20.23
C HIS A 207 -7.35 -32.13 20.54
N CYS A 208 -6.05 -32.41 20.49
CA CYS A 208 -5.51 -33.69 20.98
C CYS A 208 -5.43 -33.81 22.52
N ALA A 209 -5.97 -32.84 23.28
CA ALA A 209 -6.36 -33.04 24.67
C ALA A 209 -7.90 -32.89 24.79
N SER A 210 -8.54 -34.03 25.02
CA SER A 210 -9.98 -34.25 25.31
C SER A 210 -10.92 -34.53 24.12
N GLU A 211 -11.08 -35.84 23.89
CA GLU A 211 -12.32 -36.60 23.61
C GLU A 211 -13.08 -36.42 22.27
N ALA A 212 -13.31 -37.57 21.62
CA ALA A 212 -14.08 -37.80 20.39
C ALA A 212 -15.61 -37.87 20.65
N PRO A 213 -16.50 -38.12 19.64
CA PRO A 213 -16.43 -37.90 18.20
C PRO A 213 -17.61 -37.05 17.64
N MET A 214 -17.42 -36.66 16.38
CA MET A 214 -18.31 -36.02 15.39
C MET A 214 -19.78 -36.50 15.35
N GLU A 215 -20.72 -35.56 15.30
CA GLU A 215 -22.03 -35.76 14.66
C GLU A 215 -22.49 -34.50 13.88
N ALA A 216 -23.19 -34.75 12.78
CA ALA A 216 -23.32 -33.88 11.62
C ALA A 216 -24.33 -32.71 11.73
N ALA A 217 -24.00 -31.67 10.96
CA ALA A 217 -24.78 -30.53 10.47
C ALA A 217 -26.30 -30.48 10.70
N LYS A 218 -26.77 -29.32 11.17
CA LYS A 218 -28.03 -28.70 10.72
C LYS A 218 -28.00 -27.18 10.87
N ALA A 219 -28.55 -26.50 9.86
CA ALA A 219 -28.51 -25.06 9.65
C ALA A 219 -29.51 -24.24 10.50
N ALA A 220 -29.12 -22.96 10.69
CA ALA A 220 -29.88 -21.75 11.09
C ALA A 220 -30.16 -21.51 12.61
N PRO A 221 -30.39 -20.25 13.07
CA PRO A 221 -30.21 -18.92 12.46
C PRO A 221 -29.29 -17.96 13.27
N SER A 222 -28.96 -16.82 12.66
CA SER A 222 -28.16 -15.71 13.20
C SER A 222 -28.68 -15.14 14.52
N THR A 223 -27.81 -15.10 15.55
CA THR A 223 -27.99 -14.32 16.79
C THR A 223 -26.70 -13.52 17.03
N PRO A 224 -26.75 -12.26 17.49
CA PRO A 224 -25.59 -11.37 17.49
C PRO A 224 -24.57 -11.80 18.55
N MET A 225 -23.29 -11.89 18.17
CA MET A 225 -22.20 -12.21 19.09
C MET A 225 -22.04 -11.08 20.11
N GLU A 226 -22.13 -11.43 21.38
CA GLU A 226 -21.62 -10.61 22.50
C GLU A 226 -20.11 -10.41 22.29
N THR A 227 -19.69 -9.18 22.02
CA THR A 227 -18.29 -8.77 22.01
C THR A 227 -17.76 -8.81 23.43
N THR A 228 -17.02 -9.87 23.77
CA THR A 228 -16.12 -9.89 24.93
C THR A 228 -15.00 -8.88 24.66
N SER A 229 -15.09 -7.70 25.26
CA SER A 229 -14.02 -6.70 25.24
C SER A 229 -12.87 -7.19 26.13
N LEU A 230 -11.68 -7.30 25.56
CA LEU A 230 -10.45 -7.42 26.32
C LEU A 230 -10.19 -6.09 27.03
N ASP A 231 -10.00 -6.14 28.34
CA ASP A 231 -9.50 -5.01 29.09
C ASP A 231 -8.02 -4.81 28.77
N LEU A 232 -7.64 -3.58 28.41
CA LEU A 232 -6.23 -3.22 28.24
C LEU A 232 -5.51 -3.32 29.59
N PRO A 233 -4.28 -3.85 29.63
CA PRO A 233 -3.45 -3.78 30.84
C PRO A 233 -3.26 -2.33 31.30
N ASP A 234 -3.17 -2.09 32.62
CA ASP A 234 -3.08 -0.73 33.21
C ASP A 234 -1.93 0.13 32.65
N HIS A 235 -0.87 -0.51 32.15
CA HIS A 235 0.29 0.16 31.57
C HIS A 235 0.14 0.48 30.08
N VAL A 236 -0.82 -0.14 29.38
CA VAL A 236 -1.11 0.14 27.97
C VAL A 236 -2.17 1.23 27.89
N ARG A 237 -1.77 2.40 27.40
CA ARG A 237 -2.66 3.55 27.22
C ARG A 237 -2.98 3.73 25.75
N ASP A 238 -4.25 4.01 25.44
CA ASP A 238 -4.68 4.43 24.11
C ASP A 238 -4.28 5.88 23.87
N LEU A 239 -2.99 6.07 23.58
CA LEU A 239 -2.39 7.35 23.31
C LEU A 239 -2.51 7.66 21.82
N ARG A 240 -2.72 8.93 21.50
CA ARG A 240 -2.78 9.47 20.13
C ARG A 240 -1.68 10.52 19.97
N GLN A 241 -0.44 10.10 20.20
CA GLN A 241 0.75 10.95 20.15
C GLN A 241 1.39 10.89 18.77
N PHE A 242 0.60 11.25 17.76
CA PHE A 242 1.06 11.32 16.38
C PHE A 242 0.29 12.40 15.62
N GLN A 243 0.89 12.89 14.56
CA GLN A 243 0.31 13.81 13.59
C GLN A 243 0.79 13.45 12.19
N TYR A 244 0.10 13.98 11.20
CA TYR A 244 0.41 13.75 9.79
C TYR A 244 0.96 15.03 9.16
N HIS A 245 1.91 14.89 8.25
CA HIS A 245 2.39 15.97 7.41
C HIS A 245 2.24 15.58 5.95
N ASP A 246 1.78 16.52 5.13
CA ASP A 246 1.56 16.29 3.70
C ASP A 246 2.90 16.16 2.97
N HIS A 247 3.00 15.13 2.12
CA HIS A 247 4.03 14.97 1.10
C HIS A 247 3.33 14.92 -0.26
N THR A 248 4.06 15.18 -1.36
CA THR A 248 3.45 15.42 -2.69
C THR A 248 2.52 14.30 -3.18
N ALA A 249 2.80 13.04 -2.83
CA ALA A 249 1.95 11.88 -3.16
C ALA A 249 1.77 10.89 -2.00
N ASP A 250 2.44 11.12 -0.87
CA ASP A 250 2.56 10.20 0.25
C ASP A 250 2.17 10.92 1.55
N ILE A 251 2.22 10.22 2.69
CA ILE A 251 2.01 10.85 3.99
C ILE A 251 3.18 10.60 4.94
N ILE A 252 3.63 11.65 5.64
CA ILE A 252 4.59 11.49 6.73
C ILE A 252 3.84 11.36 8.04
N VAL A 253 3.99 10.21 8.69
CA VAL A 253 3.55 10.00 10.08
C VAL A 253 4.66 10.46 11.01
N HIS A 254 4.37 11.50 11.79
CA HIS A 254 5.22 11.96 12.87
C HIS A 254 4.61 11.55 14.20
N ALA A 255 5.30 10.72 14.98
CA ALA A 255 4.87 10.31 16.31
C ALA A 255 5.93 10.58 17.38
N TRP A 256 5.48 10.71 18.62
CA TRP A 256 6.35 11.01 19.77
C TRP A 256 5.97 10.20 21.01
N GLY A 257 6.88 10.18 21.99
CA GLY A 257 6.66 9.47 23.25
C GLY A 257 7.64 9.86 24.35
N THR A 258 7.39 9.34 25.56
CA THR A 258 8.26 9.50 26.73
C THR A 258 9.47 8.54 26.69
N SER A 259 9.41 7.52 25.83
CA SER A 259 10.48 6.57 25.55
C SER A 259 10.54 6.26 24.06
N LEU A 260 11.69 5.76 23.58
CA LEU A 260 11.84 5.32 22.20
C LEU A 260 10.82 4.21 21.85
N ALA A 261 10.62 3.25 22.75
CA ALA A 261 9.62 2.19 22.58
C ALA A 261 8.20 2.75 22.41
N GLU A 262 7.84 3.80 23.17
CA GLU A 262 6.55 4.47 23.03
C GLU A 262 6.44 5.19 21.67
N ALA A 263 7.46 5.93 21.26
CA ALA A 263 7.45 6.61 19.95
C ALA A 263 7.28 5.60 18.79
N LEU A 264 8.02 4.49 18.80
CA LEU A 264 7.89 3.42 17.79
C LEU A 264 6.48 2.81 17.78
N ALA A 265 5.90 2.54 18.95
CA ALA A 265 4.52 2.04 19.05
C ALA A 265 3.49 3.06 18.55
N GLN A 266 3.71 4.35 18.82
CA GLN A 266 2.83 5.43 18.39
C GLN A 266 2.86 5.66 16.87
N VAL A 267 4.02 5.49 16.20
CA VAL A 267 4.07 5.50 14.72
C VAL A 267 3.21 4.38 14.15
N CYS A 268 3.33 3.16 14.70
CA CYS A 268 2.54 2.02 14.24
C CYS A 268 1.03 2.26 14.45
N ALA A 269 0.63 2.89 15.56
CA ALA A 269 -0.76 3.29 15.78
C ALA A 269 -1.21 4.39 14.80
N GLY A 270 -0.33 5.36 14.48
CA GLY A 270 -0.57 6.42 13.50
C GLY A 270 -0.80 5.87 12.10
N MET A 271 -0.06 4.82 11.71
CA MET A 271 -0.26 4.07 10.47
C MET A 271 -1.69 3.49 10.39
N PHE A 272 -2.13 2.73 11.41
CA PHE A 272 -3.49 2.17 11.43
C PHE A 272 -4.58 3.24 11.47
N ASN A 273 -4.34 4.35 12.18
CA ASN A 273 -5.30 5.44 12.24
C ASN A 273 -5.49 6.14 10.89
N TYR A 274 -4.48 6.11 10.02
CA TYR A 274 -4.60 6.62 8.65
C TYR A 274 -5.48 5.72 7.77
N MET A 275 -5.40 4.40 7.98
CA MET A 275 -6.25 3.42 7.29
C MET A 275 -7.70 3.46 7.76
N THR A 276 -7.91 3.60 9.07
CA THR A 276 -9.25 3.69 9.65
C THR A 276 -9.21 4.39 11.01
N PRO A 277 -10.15 5.30 11.30
CA PRO A 277 -10.24 5.94 12.62
C PRO A 277 -10.33 4.92 13.76
N LEU A 278 -9.33 4.94 14.65
CA LEU A 278 -9.17 3.92 15.70
C LEU A 278 -10.24 3.99 16.81
N ASP A 279 -11.03 5.06 16.88
CA ASP A 279 -12.03 5.27 17.93
C ASP A 279 -13.12 4.18 17.94
N LYS A 280 -13.46 3.68 16.75
CA LYS A 280 -14.47 2.63 16.55
C LYS A 280 -13.89 1.23 16.66
N VAL A 281 -12.56 1.10 16.71
CA VAL A 281 -11.87 -0.19 16.81
C VAL A 281 -11.99 -0.70 18.24
N GLY A 282 -12.62 -1.86 18.39
CA GLY A 282 -12.76 -2.59 19.64
C GLY A 282 -11.48 -3.34 20.00
N LEU A 283 -11.33 -3.65 21.29
CA LEU A 283 -10.22 -4.42 21.83
C LEU A 283 -10.71 -5.86 22.03
N VAL A 284 -10.59 -6.69 21.00
CA VAL A 284 -11.20 -8.05 20.99
C VAL A 284 -10.15 -9.13 20.76
N LYS A 285 -9.10 -8.83 20.01
CA LYS A 285 -8.00 -9.74 19.67
C LYS A 285 -6.67 -9.03 19.86
N THR A 286 -5.65 -9.80 20.20
CA THR A 286 -4.26 -9.34 20.19
C THR A 286 -3.46 -10.07 19.12
N VAL A 287 -2.52 -9.36 18.49
CA VAL A 287 -1.53 -9.94 17.60
C VAL A 287 -0.14 -9.58 18.11
N GLU A 288 0.78 -10.53 18.11
CA GLU A 288 2.18 -10.30 18.45
C GLU A 288 3.02 -10.35 17.19
N VAL A 289 3.95 -9.40 17.07
CA VAL A 289 4.92 -9.31 15.99
C VAL A 289 6.32 -9.20 16.58
N GLU A 290 7.30 -9.75 15.86
CA GLU A 290 8.71 -9.64 16.18
C GLU A 290 9.46 -9.13 14.94
N ALA A 291 10.31 -8.13 15.12
CA ALA A 291 11.14 -7.57 14.06
C ALA A 291 12.59 -7.47 14.52
N THR A 292 13.50 -7.59 13.56
CA THR A 292 14.95 -7.42 13.73
C THR A 292 15.46 -6.50 12.64
N GLY A 293 16.42 -5.64 12.97
CA GLY A 293 17.04 -4.72 12.02
C GLY A 293 18.55 -4.62 12.22
N HIS A 294 19.23 -4.02 11.25
CA HIS A 294 20.68 -3.77 11.29
C HIS A 294 21.01 -2.42 11.92
N ASP A 295 20.07 -1.48 11.87
CA ASP A 295 20.06 -0.22 12.59
C ASP A 295 18.64 0.11 13.10
N LEU A 296 18.48 1.29 13.71
CA LEU A 296 17.22 1.69 14.31
C LEU A 296 16.12 2.03 13.27
N PRO A 297 16.41 2.77 12.17
CA PRO A 297 15.48 2.92 11.06
C PRO A 297 15.03 1.58 10.44
N ASP A 298 15.96 0.67 10.15
CA ASP A 298 15.68 -0.65 9.59
C ASP A 298 14.80 -1.50 10.52
N LEU A 299 15.03 -1.39 11.84
CA LEU A 299 14.16 -2.03 12.83
C LEU A 299 12.73 -1.47 12.83
N LEU A 300 12.57 -0.14 12.70
CA LEU A 300 11.26 0.50 12.62
C LEU A 300 10.53 0.11 11.32
N TYR A 301 11.25 0.09 10.20
CA TYR A 301 10.73 -0.37 8.92
C TYR A 301 10.17 -1.79 9.04
N HIS A 302 10.97 -2.75 9.52
CA HIS A 302 10.54 -4.13 9.66
C HIS A 302 9.38 -4.28 10.65
N LEU A 303 9.36 -3.49 11.73
CA LEU A 303 8.23 -3.50 12.67
C LEU A 303 6.92 -3.06 12.00
N LEU A 304 6.94 -1.97 11.24
CA LEU A 304 5.77 -1.46 10.54
C LEU A 304 5.32 -2.43 9.43
N ASP A 305 6.27 -3.00 8.69
CA ASP A 305 6.00 -3.97 7.63
C ASP A 305 5.34 -5.25 8.17
N GLU A 306 5.77 -5.77 9.32
CA GLU A 306 5.11 -6.91 9.98
C GLU A 306 3.65 -6.59 10.39
N PHE A 307 3.41 -5.39 10.93
CA PHE A 307 2.04 -4.96 11.25
C PHE A 307 1.19 -4.75 10.00
N LEU A 308 1.76 -4.19 8.92
CA LEU A 308 1.10 -4.02 7.64
C LEU A 308 0.79 -5.38 6.99
N TYR A 309 1.68 -6.36 7.12
CA TYR A 309 1.47 -7.73 6.66
C TYR A 309 0.33 -8.43 7.43
N VAL A 310 0.29 -8.26 8.75
CA VAL A 310 -0.82 -8.76 9.60
C VAL A 310 -2.16 -8.15 9.16
N PHE A 311 -2.17 -6.86 8.82
CA PHE A 311 -3.35 -6.23 8.25
C PHE A 311 -3.73 -6.83 6.89
N ALA A 312 -2.77 -6.95 5.96
CA ALA A 312 -3.02 -7.49 4.62
C ALA A 312 -3.51 -8.96 4.63
N THR A 313 -3.11 -9.75 5.64
CA THR A 313 -3.44 -11.18 5.72
C THR A 313 -4.67 -11.48 6.58
N GLU A 314 -4.79 -10.82 7.74
CA GLU A 314 -5.86 -11.10 8.71
C GLU A 314 -6.93 -10.01 8.77
N MET A 315 -6.72 -8.88 8.09
CA MET A 315 -7.50 -7.64 8.25
C MET A 315 -7.52 -7.16 9.71
N HIS A 316 -6.46 -7.42 10.48
CA HIS A 316 -6.40 -7.00 11.88
C HIS A 316 -5.93 -5.54 11.98
N VAL A 317 -6.71 -4.71 12.64
CA VAL A 317 -6.38 -3.30 12.90
C VAL A 317 -6.01 -3.17 14.37
N SER A 318 -4.78 -2.73 14.64
CA SER A 318 -4.32 -2.51 16.02
C SER A 318 -4.65 -1.09 16.46
N ARG A 319 -5.48 -0.96 17.50
CA ARG A 319 -5.82 0.31 18.15
C ARG A 319 -4.73 0.79 19.10
N CYS A 320 -4.17 -0.14 19.87
CA CYS A 320 -3.07 0.15 20.80
C CYS A 320 -1.93 -0.82 20.53
N ILE A 321 -0.70 -0.35 20.67
CA ILE A 321 0.49 -1.18 20.48
C ILE A 321 1.36 -1.07 21.73
N GLU A 322 1.75 -2.23 22.23
CA GLU A 322 2.62 -2.38 23.38
C GLU A 322 3.94 -3.00 22.95
N ILE A 323 5.06 -2.40 23.35
CA ILE A 323 6.37 -3.03 23.15
C ILE A 323 6.65 -3.97 24.33
N LEU A 324 6.65 -5.27 24.08
CA LEU A 324 6.89 -6.31 25.09
C LEU A 324 8.37 -6.43 25.46
N SER A 325 9.24 -6.30 24.48
CA SER A 325 10.69 -6.32 24.69
C SER A 325 11.40 -5.56 23.58
N PHE A 326 12.43 -4.82 23.95
CA PHE A 326 13.27 -4.08 23.03
C PHE A 326 14.72 -4.26 23.44
N ASP A 327 15.49 -4.95 22.58
CA ASP A 327 16.91 -5.18 22.74
C ASP A 327 17.66 -4.24 21.79
N GLU A 328 18.17 -3.13 22.33
CA GLU A 328 18.91 -2.12 21.56
C GLU A 328 20.26 -2.64 21.05
N GLN A 329 20.86 -3.66 21.69
CA GLN A 329 22.16 -4.19 21.25
C GLN A 329 22.02 -5.15 20.07
N LYS A 330 20.97 -5.97 20.09
CA LYS A 330 20.66 -6.90 19.00
C LYS A 330 19.69 -6.34 17.98
N LEU A 331 19.20 -5.12 18.21
CA LEU A 331 18.18 -4.44 17.41
C LEU A 331 17.01 -5.37 17.11
N ARG A 332 16.43 -5.90 18.20
CA ARG A 332 15.26 -6.78 18.13
C ARG A 332 14.14 -6.21 18.97
N ILE A 333 12.96 -6.14 18.38
CA ILE A 333 11.76 -5.65 19.03
C ILE A 333 10.66 -6.71 18.95
N ARG A 334 9.92 -6.87 20.06
CA ARG A 334 8.69 -7.64 20.12
C ARG A 334 7.58 -6.70 20.54
N ALA A 335 6.52 -6.64 19.75
CA ALA A 335 5.37 -5.79 20.01
C ALA A 335 4.08 -6.60 20.00
N ARG A 336 3.08 -6.12 20.72
CA ARG A 336 1.72 -6.66 20.75
C ARG A 336 0.73 -5.56 20.37
N GLY A 337 0.00 -5.78 19.29
CA GLY A 337 -1.14 -4.97 18.88
C GLY A 337 -2.42 -5.47 19.54
N TYR A 338 -3.22 -4.56 20.07
CA TYR A 338 -4.54 -4.80 20.62
C TYR A 338 -5.57 -4.15 19.69
N GLY A 339 -6.56 -4.92 19.25
CA GLY A 339 -7.58 -4.39 18.36
C GLY A 339 -8.59 -5.44 17.93
N GLU A 340 -9.08 -5.33 16.71
CA GLU A 340 -10.06 -6.28 16.17
C GLU A 340 -9.87 -6.46 14.67
N LYS A 341 -10.61 -7.40 14.10
CA LYS A 341 -10.67 -7.55 12.65
C LYS A 341 -11.50 -6.40 12.06
N MET A 342 -11.02 -5.82 10.96
CA MET A 342 -11.72 -4.76 10.24
C MET A 342 -13.09 -5.26 9.74
N ASP A 343 -14.13 -4.53 10.10
CA ASP A 343 -15.50 -4.72 9.65
C ASP A 343 -15.93 -3.48 8.86
N LEU A 344 -16.11 -3.65 7.55
CA LEU A 344 -16.49 -2.59 6.61
C LEU A 344 -17.85 -1.93 6.93
N ARG A 345 -18.67 -2.53 7.79
CA ARG A 345 -19.93 -1.93 8.25
C ARG A 345 -19.76 -1.01 9.45
N LYS A 346 -18.71 -1.24 10.24
CA LYS A 346 -18.45 -0.54 11.50
C LYS A 346 -17.35 0.52 11.33
N HIS A 347 -16.30 0.17 10.60
CA HIS A 347 -15.10 0.98 10.42
C HIS A 347 -15.20 1.80 9.14
N GLU A 348 -14.82 3.07 9.24
CA GLU A 348 -14.72 3.96 8.08
C GLU A 348 -13.51 3.54 7.25
N GLN A 349 -13.66 3.54 5.93
CA GLN A 349 -12.53 3.30 5.02
C GLN A 349 -11.78 4.61 4.84
N GLY A 350 -10.58 4.67 5.41
CA GLY A 350 -9.59 5.71 5.12
C GLY A 350 -8.81 5.37 3.86
N THR A 351 -7.53 5.72 3.86
CA THR A 351 -6.63 5.47 2.73
C THR A 351 -5.87 4.17 2.95
N GLU A 352 -5.78 3.34 1.91
CA GLU A 352 -4.93 2.16 1.95
C GLU A 352 -3.45 2.58 1.98
N ILE A 353 -2.63 1.84 2.71
CA ILE A 353 -1.18 2.03 2.69
C ILE A 353 -0.60 0.85 1.91
N LYS A 354 0.10 1.14 0.82
CA LYS A 354 0.68 0.14 -0.08
C LYS A 354 2.01 -0.39 0.45
N ALA A 355 2.85 0.51 0.97
CA ALA A 355 4.18 0.18 1.44
C ALA A 355 4.68 1.17 2.50
N ILE A 356 5.60 0.69 3.33
CA ILE A 356 6.43 1.55 4.19
C ILE A 356 7.66 1.94 3.38
N THR A 357 8.11 3.19 3.50
CA THR A 357 9.33 3.64 2.82
C THR A 357 10.40 4.01 3.84
N MET A 358 11.65 3.74 3.50
CA MET A 358 12.80 4.21 4.28
C MET A 358 13.09 5.70 4.00
N HIS A 359 12.60 6.20 2.86
CA HIS A 359 12.85 7.57 2.42
C HIS A 359 12.37 8.59 3.45
N MET A 360 13.24 9.54 3.80
CA MET A 360 12.99 10.55 4.84
C MET A 360 12.66 9.98 6.23
N MET A 361 12.95 8.70 6.50
CA MET A 361 12.77 8.12 7.83
C MET A 361 13.77 8.74 8.82
N LYS A 362 13.24 9.22 9.94
CA LYS A 362 14.04 9.85 11.00
C LYS A 362 13.56 9.40 12.36
N ILE A 363 14.49 9.03 13.24
CA ILE A 363 14.21 8.73 14.64
C ILE A 363 15.07 9.66 15.50
N LEU A 364 14.43 10.47 16.33
CA LEU A 364 15.09 11.43 17.20
C LEU A 364 15.04 10.92 18.63
N THR A 365 16.20 10.89 19.27
CA THR A 365 16.38 10.70 20.70
C THR A 365 16.83 12.02 21.33
N PRO A 366 16.89 12.17 22.66
CA PRO A 366 17.34 13.41 23.30
C PRO A 366 18.68 13.92 22.77
N ASP A 367 19.62 13.01 22.49
CA ASP A 367 20.99 13.36 22.12
C ASP A 367 21.31 13.17 20.63
N PHE A 368 20.58 12.30 19.93
CA PHE A 368 20.95 11.85 18.59
C PHE A 368 19.76 11.77 17.64
N ILE A 369 20.04 11.99 16.36
CA ILE A 369 19.15 11.67 15.24
C ILE A 369 19.68 10.45 14.50
N PHE A 370 18.78 9.56 14.12
CA PHE A 370 19.04 8.38 13.30
C PHE A 370 18.28 8.53 11.99
N THR A 371 18.99 8.50 10.88
CA THR A 371 18.45 8.61 9.52
C THR A 371 19.03 7.51 8.64
N GLU A 372 18.58 7.41 7.39
CA GLU A 372 19.17 6.49 6.38
C GLU A 372 20.70 6.70 6.22
N ASP A 373 21.15 7.95 6.29
CA ASP A 373 22.59 8.30 6.20
C ASP A 373 23.40 8.00 7.48
N GLY A 374 22.75 7.50 8.53
CA GLY A 374 23.36 7.09 9.80
C GLY A 374 23.03 7.96 11.00
N LYS A 375 23.93 7.97 11.98
CA LYS A 375 23.73 8.62 13.29
C LYS A 375 24.37 10.01 13.33
N GLY A 376 23.58 11.03 13.62
CA GLY A 376 24.04 12.43 13.79
C GLY A 376 23.65 13.03 15.16
N PRO A 377 24.20 14.21 15.52
CA PRO A 377 23.72 15.00 16.65
C PRO A 377 22.34 15.63 16.31
N ARG A 378 21.46 15.77 17.31
CA ARG A 378 20.10 16.32 17.12
C ARG A 378 20.11 17.81 16.68
N ASP A 379 21.20 18.51 16.91
CA ASP A 379 21.31 19.98 16.97
C ASP A 379 21.43 20.69 15.60
N ALA A 380 21.27 20.00 14.46
CA ALA A 380 21.66 20.56 13.16
C ALA A 380 20.66 21.56 12.54
N GLU A 381 19.35 21.48 12.82
CA GLU A 381 18.33 22.14 11.98
C GLU A 381 17.18 22.85 12.74
N GLY A 382 17.30 23.08 14.06
CA GLY A 382 16.38 23.96 14.77
C GLY A 382 14.96 23.43 15.03
N GLN A 383 14.74 22.11 14.96
CA GLN A 383 13.53 21.50 15.51
C GLN A 383 13.63 21.42 17.04
N MET A 384 13.29 22.52 17.73
CA MET A 384 12.89 22.44 19.12
C MET A 384 11.54 21.72 19.18
N SER A 385 11.59 20.40 19.36
CA SER A 385 10.41 19.63 19.73
C SER A 385 10.31 19.56 21.24
N ASP A 386 9.09 19.69 21.76
CA ASP A 386 8.77 19.54 23.18
C ASP A 386 8.92 18.09 23.68
N PHE A 387 9.23 17.14 22.79
CA PHE A 387 9.20 15.71 23.07
C PHE A 387 10.60 15.07 23.04
N ALA A 388 10.83 14.18 24.01
CA ALA A 388 12.13 13.53 24.18
C ALA A 388 12.47 12.57 23.04
N PHE A 389 11.48 11.80 22.58
CA PHE A 389 11.62 10.82 21.50
C PHE A 389 10.59 11.07 20.42
N GLU A 390 11.04 11.07 19.16
CA GLU A 390 10.19 11.25 17.98
C GLU A 390 10.58 10.26 16.89
N ALA A 391 9.63 9.94 16.02
CA ALA A 391 9.86 9.15 14.83
C ALA A 391 9.00 9.69 13.68
N TYR A 392 9.63 9.80 12.51
CA TYR A 392 9.05 10.27 11.25
C TYR A 392 9.18 9.14 10.24
N VAL A 393 8.07 8.75 9.63
CA VAL A 393 8.02 7.70 8.61
C VAL A 393 7.13 8.14 7.47
N LEU A 394 7.63 7.98 6.24
CA LEU A 394 6.89 8.21 5.01
C LEU A 394 6.17 6.92 4.59
N LEU A 395 4.86 7.01 4.38
CA LEU A 395 4.00 5.91 3.98
C LEU A 395 3.50 6.13 2.53
N ASP A 396 3.68 5.12 1.69
CA ASP A 396 3.17 5.08 0.31
C ASP A 396 1.69 4.66 0.34
N ILE A 397 0.83 5.54 -0.16
CA ILE A 397 -0.64 5.44 -0.08
C ILE A 397 -1.28 5.22 -1.45
#